data_AF-A0A1G3WK94-F1
#
_entry.id   AF-A0A1G3WK94-F1
#
_cell.length_a   1.000
_cell.length_b   1.000
_cell.length_c   1.000
_cell.angle_alpha   90.00
_cell.angle_beta   90.00
_cell.angle_gamma   90.00
#
_symmetry.space_group_name_H-M   'P 1'
#
loop_
_entity.id
_entity.type
_entity.pdbx_description
1 polymer ?
#
loop_
_entity_poly.entity_id
_entity_poly.type
_entity_poly.pdbx_seq_one_letter_code
_entity_poly.pdbx_strand_id
1 'polypeptide(L)'
;MTQEHQKSTFKSVFYFLELVFFPQLFFCVAVALAMRIPVNNPFLYVPQIILLPLCLGLYVLKQAGRTANEIHKTVVRILYAVAFAVSFGSTFYLTYGTIPICDAQDFARIEWNPRGNFLITENIDFDDDPADSTGCVIELFSGVLDGGNHAITGLNKALICRLDSEHNRTTIVKDLTLTDVSILNPDLYWNGAVVADNGGTIQNVHVTGTVSGSLFVGGLVGSNYGTIEQSSFTGTIQASLGSIAGGLVAVNHGTIRESFSAGSITGVMVVGGLVGTIDGGTISNCYTRMNVVGANHVGGIAGTILDRIDSVIQSVAVYGDITGDAVGVISSTSYVSDVPILFAGHVDSAAYVAEAYVMYTEDQTFVVPPENTIDVAALDDAYYLFVLEFNPSVWIINTGEARFLPTLRDNPE
;
A
#
# COMPACT_ATOMS: atom_id res chain seq x y z
N MET A 1 -2.23 -62.67 -21.37
CA MET A 1 -1.41 -61.48 -21.71
C MET A 1 -0.05 -61.69 -21.05
N THR A 2 0.99 -61.86 -21.85
CA THR A 2 2.34 -62.28 -21.42
C THR A 2 3.09 -61.14 -20.75
N GLN A 3 4.01 -61.47 -19.82
CA GLN A 3 4.91 -60.53 -19.12
C GLN A 3 5.63 -59.52 -20.04
N GLU A 4 5.87 -59.89 -21.30
CA GLU A 4 6.45 -58.98 -22.31
C GLU A 4 5.53 -57.81 -22.66
N HIS A 5 4.21 -58.01 -22.70
CA HIS A 5 3.26 -56.93 -22.96
C HIS A 5 3.25 -55.92 -21.79
N GLN A 6 3.34 -56.40 -20.55
CA GLN A 6 3.48 -55.52 -19.37
C GLN A 6 4.82 -54.76 -19.35
N LYS A 7 5.95 -55.40 -19.71
CA LYS A 7 7.27 -54.73 -19.77
C LYS A 7 7.35 -53.65 -20.86
N SER A 8 6.80 -53.91 -22.04
CA SER A 8 6.69 -52.91 -23.12
C SER A 8 5.81 -51.74 -22.70
N THR A 9 4.71 -52.02 -22.00
CA THR A 9 3.76 -51.03 -21.48
C THR A 9 4.41 -50.12 -20.42
N PHE A 10 5.18 -50.68 -19.49
CA PHE A 10 5.91 -49.91 -18.48
C PHE A 10 6.94 -48.97 -19.12
N LYS A 11 7.66 -49.45 -20.15
CA LYS A 11 8.62 -48.64 -20.90
C LYS A 11 7.98 -47.45 -21.60
N SER A 12 6.78 -47.60 -22.19
CA SER A 12 6.09 -46.51 -22.89
C SER A 12 5.56 -45.42 -21.94
N VAL A 13 5.04 -45.81 -20.78
CA VAL A 13 4.62 -44.85 -19.74
C VAL A 13 5.83 -44.13 -19.14
N PHE A 14 6.92 -44.85 -18.90
CA PHE A 14 8.17 -44.30 -18.37
C PHE A 14 8.84 -43.33 -19.36
N TYR A 15 8.91 -43.69 -20.65
CA TYR A 15 9.42 -42.80 -21.70
C TYR A 15 8.58 -41.51 -21.83
N PHE A 16 7.27 -41.57 -21.62
CA PHE A 16 6.40 -40.38 -21.70
C PHE A 16 6.53 -39.48 -20.47
N LEU A 17 6.69 -40.06 -19.28
CA LEU A 17 7.08 -39.30 -18.08
C LEU A 17 8.39 -38.55 -18.35
N GLU A 18 9.42 -39.23 -18.86
CA GLU A 18 10.72 -38.62 -19.23
C GLU A 18 10.64 -37.54 -20.33
N LEU A 19 9.86 -37.73 -21.39
CA LEU A 19 9.84 -36.81 -22.53
C LEU A 19 8.82 -35.68 -22.46
N VAL A 20 7.80 -35.76 -21.59
CA VAL A 20 6.72 -34.77 -21.54
C VAL A 20 6.61 -34.16 -20.17
N PHE A 21 6.51 -35.00 -19.14
CA PHE A 21 6.30 -34.52 -17.79
C PHE A 21 7.53 -33.76 -17.28
N PHE A 22 8.74 -34.31 -17.44
CA PHE A 22 9.95 -33.64 -16.97
C PHE A 22 10.29 -32.35 -17.72
N PRO A 23 10.25 -32.25 -19.07
CA PRO A 23 10.51 -31.00 -19.77
C PRO A 23 9.46 -29.92 -19.49
N GLN A 24 8.20 -30.32 -19.29
CA GLN A 24 7.12 -29.39 -19.02
C GLN A 24 7.13 -28.91 -17.56
N LEU A 25 7.42 -29.80 -16.61
CA LEU A 25 7.72 -29.43 -15.22
C LEU A 25 8.96 -28.53 -15.17
N PHE A 26 10.02 -28.86 -15.93
CA PHE A 26 11.23 -28.04 -16.02
C PHE A 26 10.94 -26.67 -16.64
N PHE A 27 10.11 -26.57 -17.67
CA PHE A 27 9.69 -25.30 -18.26
C PHE A 27 8.85 -24.47 -17.26
N CYS A 28 7.88 -25.08 -16.58
CA CYS A 28 7.07 -24.39 -15.57
C CYS A 28 7.93 -23.92 -14.39
N VAL A 29 8.89 -24.74 -13.93
CA VAL A 29 9.86 -24.37 -12.88
C VAL A 29 10.83 -23.29 -13.38
N ALA A 30 11.32 -23.37 -14.62
CA ALA A 30 12.21 -22.37 -15.19
C ALA A 30 11.50 -21.02 -15.39
N VAL A 31 10.24 -21.04 -15.83
CA VAL A 31 9.37 -19.85 -15.89
C VAL A 31 9.12 -19.31 -14.48
N ALA A 32 8.76 -20.17 -13.52
CA ALA A 32 8.54 -19.77 -12.14
C ALA A 32 9.80 -19.14 -11.51
N LEU A 33 10.97 -19.75 -11.69
CA LEU A 33 12.26 -19.21 -11.25
C LEU A 33 12.61 -17.90 -11.96
N ALA A 34 12.42 -17.83 -13.28
CA ALA A 34 12.68 -16.61 -14.06
C ALA A 34 11.76 -15.45 -13.65
N MET A 35 10.51 -15.77 -13.29
CA MET A 35 9.50 -14.79 -12.88
C MET A 35 9.46 -14.55 -11.36
N ARG A 36 10.23 -15.31 -10.57
CA ARG A 36 10.16 -15.39 -9.10
C ARG A 36 8.77 -15.72 -8.55
N ILE A 37 8.02 -16.54 -9.27
CA ILE A 37 6.78 -17.16 -8.79
C ILE A 37 7.20 -18.33 -7.88
N PRO A 38 6.60 -18.50 -6.69
CA PRO A 38 6.87 -19.64 -5.83
C PRO A 38 6.60 -20.96 -6.57
N VAL A 39 7.58 -21.87 -6.57
CA VAL A 39 7.49 -23.12 -7.33
C VAL A 39 6.33 -23.99 -6.82
N ASN A 40 5.92 -23.83 -5.57
CA ASN A 40 4.77 -24.50 -4.96
C ASN A 40 3.40 -23.89 -5.36
N ASN A 41 3.34 -22.92 -6.26
CA ASN A 41 2.08 -22.31 -6.72
C ASN A 41 1.16 -23.38 -7.37
N PRO A 42 -0.05 -23.63 -6.82
CA PRO A 42 -0.93 -24.70 -7.29
C PRO A 42 -1.37 -24.50 -8.75
N PHE A 43 -1.44 -23.27 -9.25
CA PHE A 43 -1.79 -22.97 -10.65
C PHE A 43 -0.73 -23.43 -11.66
N LEU A 44 0.53 -23.62 -11.25
CA LEU A 44 1.56 -24.27 -12.08
C LEU A 44 1.28 -25.77 -12.28
N TYR A 45 0.52 -26.39 -11.38
CA TYR A 45 0.25 -27.83 -11.34
C TYR A 45 -1.16 -28.21 -11.82
N VAL A 46 -2.10 -27.27 -11.94
CA VAL A 46 -3.44 -27.49 -12.55
C VAL A 46 -3.37 -28.21 -13.91
N PRO A 47 -2.42 -27.89 -14.83
CA PRO A 47 -2.29 -28.65 -16.08
C PRO A 47 -1.99 -30.14 -15.84
N GLN A 48 -1.26 -30.47 -14.79
CA GLN A 48 -0.86 -31.86 -14.47
C GLN A 48 -2.03 -32.67 -13.91
N ILE A 49 -2.91 -32.03 -13.14
CA ILE A 49 -4.12 -32.66 -12.57
C ILE A 49 -5.14 -33.01 -13.66
N ILE A 50 -5.25 -32.20 -14.72
CA ILE A 50 -6.16 -32.46 -15.85
C ILE A 50 -5.57 -33.52 -16.81
N LEU A 51 -4.25 -33.54 -17.00
CA LEU A 51 -3.61 -34.48 -17.93
C LEU A 51 -3.66 -35.94 -17.45
N LEU A 52 -3.56 -36.19 -16.14
CA LEU A 52 -3.52 -37.56 -15.61
C LEU A 52 -4.82 -38.35 -15.91
N PRO A 53 -6.02 -37.83 -15.61
CA PRO A 53 -7.30 -38.51 -15.89
C PRO A 53 -7.57 -38.67 -17.39
N LEU A 54 -7.22 -37.66 -18.21
CA LEU A 54 -7.41 -37.74 -19.66
C LEU A 54 -6.54 -38.85 -20.26
N CYS A 55 -5.28 -38.97 -19.80
CA CYS A 55 -4.37 -40.04 -20.17
C CYS A 55 -4.88 -41.42 -19.72
N LEU A 56 -5.46 -41.52 -18.53
CA LEU A 56 -6.07 -42.76 -18.04
C LEU A 56 -7.28 -43.17 -18.88
N GLY A 57 -8.14 -42.22 -19.27
CA GLY A 57 -9.25 -42.45 -20.19
C GLY A 57 -8.80 -42.95 -21.57
N LEU A 58 -7.71 -42.40 -22.09
CA LEU A 58 -7.11 -42.82 -23.37
C LEU A 58 -6.41 -44.18 -23.29
N TYR A 59 -5.83 -44.53 -22.14
CA TYR A 59 -5.32 -45.87 -21.85
C TYR A 59 -6.43 -46.92 -21.89
N VAL A 60 -7.59 -46.62 -21.28
CA VAL A 60 -8.78 -47.48 -21.31
C VAL A 60 -9.33 -47.61 -22.75
N LEU A 61 -9.34 -46.54 -23.53
CA LEU A 61 -9.76 -46.58 -24.94
C LEU A 61 -8.80 -47.39 -25.84
N LYS A 62 -7.49 -47.38 -25.54
CA LYS A 62 -6.50 -48.21 -26.24
C LYS A 62 -6.67 -49.71 -25.94
N GLN A 63 -7.07 -50.07 -24.72
CA GLN A 63 -7.45 -51.45 -24.36
C GLN A 63 -8.73 -51.92 -25.09
N ALA A 64 -9.59 -50.99 -25.55
CA ALA A 64 -10.88 -51.28 -26.17
C ALA A 64 -10.83 -51.60 -27.70
N GLY A 65 -9.64 -51.73 -28.31
CA GLY A 65 -9.49 -52.49 -29.56
C GLY A 65 -9.75 -51.77 -30.90
N ARG A 66 -9.46 -50.48 -31.05
CA ARG A 66 -9.36 -49.82 -32.38
C ARG A 66 -7.91 -49.66 -32.82
N THR A 67 -7.65 -49.78 -34.12
CA THR A 67 -6.33 -49.80 -34.79
C THR A 67 -5.35 -48.77 -34.22
N ALA A 68 -4.39 -49.28 -33.44
CA ALA A 68 -3.70 -48.57 -32.38
C ALA A 68 -2.69 -47.50 -32.80
N ASN A 69 -2.41 -47.30 -34.10
CA ASN A 69 -1.26 -46.50 -34.54
C ASN A 69 -1.61 -45.07 -34.98
N GLU A 70 -2.74 -44.88 -35.68
CA GLU A 70 -3.20 -43.55 -36.14
C GLU A 70 -3.95 -42.78 -35.04
N ILE A 71 -4.75 -43.50 -34.23
CA ILE A 71 -5.43 -42.93 -33.05
C ILE A 71 -4.38 -42.47 -32.02
N HIS A 72 -3.33 -43.25 -31.79
CA HIS A 72 -2.30 -42.91 -30.80
C HIS A 72 -1.52 -41.64 -31.17
N LYS A 73 -1.10 -41.48 -32.43
CA LYS A 73 -0.39 -40.27 -32.87
C LYS A 73 -1.26 -39.01 -32.80
N THR A 74 -2.52 -39.12 -33.21
CA THR A 74 -3.46 -37.99 -33.22
C THR A 74 -3.81 -37.56 -31.78
N VAL A 75 -4.08 -38.53 -30.92
CA VAL A 75 -4.36 -38.31 -29.50
C VAL A 75 -3.16 -37.70 -28.76
N VAL A 76 -1.96 -38.21 -28.99
CA VAL A 76 -0.74 -37.66 -28.37
C VAL A 76 -0.51 -36.21 -28.80
N ARG A 77 -0.73 -35.87 -30.08
CA ARG A 77 -0.64 -34.49 -30.57
C ARG A 77 -1.68 -33.56 -29.92
N ILE A 78 -2.91 -34.02 -29.74
CA ILE A 78 -3.96 -33.27 -29.05
C ILE A 78 -3.58 -33.05 -27.58
N LEU A 79 -3.06 -34.08 -26.90
CA LEU A 79 -2.57 -33.95 -25.53
C LEU A 79 -1.43 -32.93 -25.40
N TYR A 80 -0.44 -32.96 -26.29
CA TYR A 80 0.62 -31.94 -26.31
C TYR A 80 0.06 -30.54 -26.55
N ALA A 81 -0.88 -30.39 -27.49
CA ALA A 81 -1.50 -29.10 -27.78
C ALA A 81 -2.32 -28.57 -26.59
N VAL A 82 -3.07 -29.43 -25.91
CA VAL A 82 -3.84 -29.08 -24.70
C VAL A 82 -2.90 -28.76 -23.55
N ALA A 83 -1.87 -29.58 -23.30
CA ALA A 83 -0.91 -29.34 -22.23
C ALA A 83 -0.16 -28.02 -22.45
N PHE A 84 0.29 -27.76 -23.68
CA PHE A 84 0.93 -26.51 -24.06
C PHE A 84 -0.03 -25.32 -23.93
N ALA A 85 -1.28 -25.44 -24.39
CA ALA A 85 -2.28 -24.38 -24.31
C ALA A 85 -2.67 -24.05 -22.86
N VAL A 86 -2.81 -25.06 -21.99
CA VAL A 86 -3.11 -24.86 -20.57
C VAL A 86 -1.91 -24.26 -19.85
N SER A 87 -0.68 -24.78 -20.04
CA SER A 87 0.51 -24.18 -19.41
C SER A 87 0.76 -22.74 -19.89
N PHE A 88 0.61 -22.47 -21.19
CA PHE A 88 0.80 -21.14 -21.75
C PHE A 88 -0.33 -20.19 -21.33
N GLY A 89 -1.58 -20.67 -21.29
CA GLY A 89 -2.73 -19.92 -20.82
C GLY A 89 -2.65 -19.55 -19.34
N SER A 90 -2.28 -20.49 -18.45
CA SER A 90 -2.08 -20.21 -17.03
C SER A 90 -0.96 -19.21 -16.78
N THR A 91 0.18 -19.38 -17.47
CA THR A 91 1.31 -18.45 -17.38
C THR A 91 0.92 -17.07 -17.89
N PHE A 92 0.23 -16.99 -19.03
CA PHE A 92 -0.24 -15.73 -19.59
C PHE A 92 -1.26 -15.04 -18.67
N TYR A 93 -2.19 -15.80 -18.09
CA TYR A 93 -3.18 -15.27 -17.15
C TYR A 93 -2.53 -14.74 -15.87
N LEU A 94 -1.56 -15.46 -15.30
CA LEU A 94 -0.80 -15.00 -14.14
C LEU A 94 0.14 -13.82 -14.46
N THR A 95 0.59 -13.68 -15.71
CA THR A 95 1.56 -12.64 -16.09
C THR A 95 0.89 -11.37 -16.63
N TYR A 96 -0.29 -11.48 -17.24
CA TYR A 96 -0.94 -10.39 -17.98
C TYR A 96 -2.44 -10.25 -17.69
N GLY A 97 -3.06 -11.20 -16.99
CA GLY A 97 -4.44 -11.10 -16.53
C GLY A 97 -4.55 -10.34 -15.21
N THR A 98 -5.69 -9.69 -15.02
CA THR A 98 -6.09 -9.17 -13.71
C THR A 98 -6.73 -10.29 -12.90
N ILE A 99 -6.20 -10.56 -11.72
CA ILE A 99 -6.66 -11.60 -10.81
C ILE A 99 -7.68 -10.97 -9.85
N PRO A 100 -8.95 -11.41 -9.85
CA PRO A 100 -9.93 -10.87 -8.92
C PRO A 100 -9.65 -11.34 -7.48
N ILE A 101 -9.98 -10.48 -6.52
CA ILE A 101 -10.02 -10.76 -5.08
C ILE A 101 -11.45 -10.48 -4.63
N CYS A 102 -12.15 -11.56 -4.23
CA CYS A 102 -13.56 -11.48 -3.81
C CYS A 102 -13.74 -11.63 -2.29
N ASP A 103 -12.74 -12.15 -1.58
CA ASP A 103 -12.77 -12.38 -0.14
C ASP A 103 -11.36 -12.25 0.48
N ALA A 104 -11.27 -12.37 1.80
CA ALA A 104 -9.99 -12.28 2.52
C ALA A 104 -9.05 -13.43 2.18
N GLN A 105 -9.58 -14.65 1.91
CA GLN A 105 -8.76 -15.82 1.59
C GLN A 105 -8.07 -15.69 0.22
N ASP A 106 -8.66 -14.93 -0.70
CA ASP A 106 -8.10 -14.65 -2.01
C ASP A 106 -6.79 -13.85 -1.96
N PHE A 107 -6.48 -13.17 -0.85
CA PHE A 107 -5.16 -12.53 -0.64
C PHE A 107 -4.00 -13.53 -0.67
N ALA A 108 -4.23 -14.80 -0.33
CA ALA A 108 -3.20 -15.85 -0.47
C ALA A 108 -2.73 -16.04 -1.93
N ARG A 109 -3.53 -15.62 -2.92
CA ARG A 109 -3.12 -15.62 -4.34
C ARG A 109 -1.96 -14.64 -4.61
N ILE A 110 -1.83 -13.60 -3.81
CA ILE A 110 -0.76 -12.60 -3.93
C ILE A 110 0.58 -13.21 -3.53
N GLU A 111 0.63 -14.06 -2.50
CA GLU A 111 1.85 -14.79 -2.14
C GLU A 111 2.37 -15.63 -3.31
N TRP A 112 1.47 -16.20 -4.10
CA TRP A 112 1.80 -17.00 -5.26
C TRP A 112 2.21 -16.18 -6.48
N ASN A 113 1.89 -14.90 -6.53
CA ASN A 113 2.23 -14.03 -7.64
C ASN A 113 2.33 -12.56 -7.19
N PRO A 114 3.37 -12.19 -6.41
CA PRO A 114 3.48 -10.86 -5.81
C PRO A 114 3.71 -9.75 -6.85
N ARG A 115 3.93 -10.12 -8.12
CA ARG A 115 4.12 -9.24 -9.28
C ARG A 115 2.89 -9.13 -10.18
N GLY A 116 1.81 -9.81 -9.80
CA GLY A 116 0.57 -9.85 -10.57
C GLY A 116 -0.22 -8.55 -10.51
N ASN A 117 -1.25 -8.47 -11.35
CA ASN A 117 -2.26 -7.42 -11.28
C ASN A 117 -3.49 -8.00 -10.57
N PHE A 118 -3.94 -7.35 -9.51
CA PHE A 118 -5.05 -7.77 -8.68
C PHE A 118 -6.12 -6.69 -8.67
N LEU A 119 -7.39 -7.11 -8.73
CA LEU A 119 -8.54 -6.22 -8.62
C LEU A 119 -9.45 -6.73 -7.51
N ILE A 120 -9.70 -5.91 -6.51
CA ILE A 120 -10.76 -6.17 -5.55
C ILE A 120 -12.09 -5.91 -6.23
N THR A 121 -13.00 -6.90 -6.19
CA THR A 121 -14.28 -6.84 -6.90
C THR A 121 -15.48 -6.70 -5.97
N GLU A 122 -15.27 -6.85 -4.66
CA GLU A 122 -16.26 -6.76 -3.60
C GLU A 122 -15.62 -6.19 -2.34
N ASN A 123 -16.42 -5.70 -1.38
CA ASN A 123 -15.87 -5.31 -0.09
C ASN A 123 -15.33 -6.54 0.65
N ILE A 124 -14.17 -6.42 1.29
CA ILE A 124 -13.47 -7.50 1.96
C ILE A 124 -13.53 -7.31 3.47
N ASP A 125 -13.86 -8.37 4.19
CA ASP A 125 -13.95 -8.36 5.65
C ASP A 125 -12.87 -9.26 6.29
N PHE A 126 -12.06 -8.68 7.18
CA PHE A 126 -11.02 -9.37 7.96
C PHE A 126 -11.40 -9.58 9.44
N ASP A 127 -12.63 -9.29 9.86
CA ASP A 127 -13.06 -9.45 11.27
C ASP A 127 -12.90 -10.89 11.79
N ASP A 128 -12.98 -11.88 10.90
CA ASP A 128 -12.80 -13.30 11.22
C ASP A 128 -11.32 -13.77 11.20
N ASP A 129 -10.37 -12.90 10.80
CA ASP A 129 -8.94 -13.23 10.84
C ASP A 129 -8.48 -13.23 12.31
N PRO A 130 -7.98 -14.35 12.86
CA PRO A 130 -7.48 -14.39 14.22
C PRO A 130 -6.52 -13.22 14.49
N ALA A 131 -6.55 -12.73 15.74
CA ALA A 131 -5.70 -11.65 16.23
C ALA A 131 -4.22 -12.07 16.35
N ASP A 132 -3.68 -12.73 15.34
CA ASP A 132 -2.25 -12.81 15.13
C ASP A 132 -1.80 -11.42 14.67
N SER A 133 -1.23 -10.69 15.62
CA SER A 133 -0.70 -9.33 15.47
C SER A 133 0.67 -9.32 14.80
N THR A 134 1.20 -10.48 14.41
CA THR A 134 2.53 -10.59 13.79
C THR A 134 2.44 -10.58 12.26
N GLY A 135 3.45 -9.99 11.61
CA GLY A 135 3.54 -9.90 10.16
C GLY A 135 2.51 -8.97 9.50
N CYS A 136 2.28 -9.20 8.21
CA CYS A 136 1.32 -8.46 7.39
C CYS A 136 0.41 -9.42 6.63
N VAL A 137 -0.69 -8.91 6.05
CA VAL A 137 -1.53 -9.71 5.14
C VAL A 137 -0.73 -10.12 3.89
N ILE A 138 0.11 -9.21 3.38
CA ILE A 138 1.02 -9.44 2.25
C ILE A 138 2.44 -9.12 2.68
N GLU A 139 3.32 -10.12 2.69
CA GLU A 139 4.72 -9.93 3.12
C GLU A 139 5.54 -9.07 2.14
N LEU A 140 5.40 -9.32 0.83
CA LEU A 140 6.13 -8.60 -0.22
C LEU A 140 5.25 -8.43 -1.45
N PHE A 141 5.16 -7.20 -1.97
CA PHE A 141 4.38 -6.88 -3.16
C PHE A 141 5.16 -6.02 -4.14
N SER A 142 5.09 -6.36 -5.43
CA SER A 142 5.78 -5.67 -6.55
C SER A 142 4.90 -5.64 -7.81
N GLY A 143 3.57 -5.65 -7.62
CA GLY A 143 2.56 -5.69 -8.67
C GLY A 143 1.60 -4.50 -8.62
N VAL A 144 0.40 -4.69 -9.15
CA VAL A 144 -0.70 -3.73 -9.11
C VAL A 144 -1.80 -4.28 -8.22
N LEU A 145 -2.16 -3.58 -7.14
CA LEU A 145 -3.36 -3.87 -6.36
C LEU A 145 -4.34 -2.72 -6.55
N ASP A 146 -5.35 -2.97 -7.37
CA ASP A 146 -6.44 -2.05 -7.63
C ASP A 146 -7.62 -2.41 -6.71
N GLY A 147 -8.01 -1.49 -5.83
CA GLY A 147 -9.11 -1.68 -4.91
C GLY A 147 -10.48 -1.57 -5.59
N GLY A 148 -10.56 -1.10 -6.84
CA GLY A 148 -11.85 -0.95 -7.53
C GLY A 148 -12.83 0.00 -6.81
N ASN A 149 -12.33 0.86 -5.91
CA ASN A 149 -13.08 1.67 -4.95
C ASN A 149 -13.84 0.87 -3.87
N HIS A 150 -13.49 -0.39 -3.66
CA HIS A 150 -14.04 -1.21 -2.59
C HIS A 150 -13.37 -0.93 -1.24
N ALA A 151 -14.03 -1.38 -0.17
CA ALA A 151 -13.54 -1.27 1.19
C ALA A 151 -12.92 -2.59 1.70
N ILE A 152 -11.91 -2.48 2.56
CA ILE A 152 -11.43 -3.56 3.44
C ILE A 152 -11.74 -3.17 4.89
N THR A 153 -12.42 -4.03 5.63
CA THR A 153 -12.76 -3.85 7.06
C THR A 153 -11.99 -4.79 7.97
N GLY A 154 -11.86 -4.45 9.25
CA GLY A 154 -11.41 -5.40 10.28
C GLY A 154 -9.92 -5.70 10.31
N LEU A 155 -9.08 -4.94 9.57
CA LEU A 155 -7.64 -5.18 9.55
C LEU A 155 -7.00 -4.91 10.91
N ASN A 156 -6.37 -5.94 11.48
CA ASN A 156 -5.64 -5.89 12.75
C ASN A 156 -4.11 -5.85 12.62
N LYS A 157 -3.60 -5.96 11.38
CA LYS A 157 -2.20 -5.89 10.97
C LYS A 157 -2.08 -5.16 9.63
N ALA A 158 -0.88 -4.69 9.31
CA ALA A 158 -0.63 -3.95 8.06
C ALA A 158 -1.04 -4.79 6.84
N LEU A 159 -1.63 -4.14 5.83
CA LEU A 159 -2.00 -4.82 4.59
C LEU A 159 -0.75 -5.36 3.87
N ILE A 160 0.32 -4.58 3.80
CA ILE A 160 1.56 -4.94 3.10
C ILE A 160 2.78 -4.64 4.00
N CYS A 161 3.71 -5.57 4.12
CA CYS A 161 4.96 -5.33 4.84
C CYS A 161 5.94 -4.53 3.96
N ARG A 162 6.21 -4.99 2.75
CA ARG A 162 7.08 -4.26 1.82
C ARG A 162 6.44 -4.10 0.44
N LEU A 163 6.35 -2.85 0.00
CA LEU A 163 6.06 -2.50 -1.39
C LEU A 163 7.38 -2.24 -2.12
N ASP A 164 7.77 -3.11 -3.03
CA ASP A 164 9.07 -3.06 -3.70
C ASP A 164 8.94 -2.60 -5.16
N SER A 165 9.70 -1.58 -5.53
CA SER A 165 9.76 -1.01 -6.88
C SER A 165 10.96 -1.54 -7.67
N GLU A 166 11.22 -2.86 -7.66
CA GLU A 166 12.35 -3.42 -8.39
C GLU A 166 12.24 -3.18 -9.93
N HIS A 167 13.39 -2.99 -10.59
CA HIS A 167 13.56 -3.13 -12.05
C HIS A 167 12.67 -2.26 -12.96
N ASN A 168 12.43 -0.99 -12.62
CA ASN A 168 11.63 -0.04 -13.44
C ASN A 168 10.19 -0.48 -13.73
N ARG A 169 9.60 -1.35 -12.92
CA ARG A 169 8.17 -1.70 -13.02
C ARG A 169 7.35 -0.84 -12.07
N THR A 170 6.14 -0.51 -12.49
CA THR A 170 5.17 0.22 -11.69
C THR A 170 4.60 -0.72 -10.63
N THR A 171 5.03 -0.54 -9.38
CA THR A 171 4.39 -1.15 -8.22
C THR A 171 3.41 -0.15 -7.63
N ILE A 172 2.13 -0.49 -7.57
CA ILE A 172 1.07 0.45 -7.15
C ILE A 172 -0.03 -0.24 -6.34
N VAL A 173 -0.47 0.44 -5.28
CA VAL A 173 -1.71 0.16 -4.55
C VAL A 173 -2.62 1.36 -4.73
N LYS A 174 -3.84 1.15 -5.25
CA LYS A 174 -4.73 2.27 -5.54
C LYS A 174 -6.21 2.00 -5.34
N ASP A 175 -6.99 3.07 -5.28
CA ASP A 175 -8.45 3.07 -5.34
C ASP A 175 -9.07 2.17 -4.25
N LEU A 176 -8.63 2.34 -3.00
CA LEU A 176 -8.92 1.44 -1.90
C LEU A 176 -9.29 2.21 -0.63
N THR A 177 -10.35 1.79 0.07
CA THR A 177 -10.65 2.30 1.41
C THR A 177 -10.39 1.21 2.44
N LEU A 178 -9.65 1.50 3.50
CA LEU A 178 -9.51 0.64 4.68
C LEU A 178 -10.32 1.29 5.80
N THR A 179 -11.30 0.60 6.36
CA THR A 179 -12.16 1.15 7.42
C THR A 179 -12.15 0.26 8.64
N ASP A 180 -12.28 0.87 9.82
CA ASP A 180 -12.25 0.15 11.09
C ASP A 180 -10.97 -0.68 11.27
N VAL A 181 -9.83 -0.10 10.92
CA VAL A 181 -8.54 -0.75 11.16
C VAL A 181 -8.18 -0.64 12.65
N SER A 182 -7.60 -1.69 13.21
CA SER A 182 -7.07 -1.72 14.58
C SER A 182 -5.67 -2.34 14.56
N ILE A 183 -4.73 -1.60 14.00
CA ILE A 183 -3.36 -2.08 13.81
C ILE A 183 -2.61 -2.04 15.14
N LEU A 184 -2.15 -3.20 15.59
CA LEU A 184 -1.24 -3.33 16.72
C LEU A 184 -0.17 -4.36 16.36
N ASN A 185 1.01 -3.91 15.95
CA ASN A 185 2.13 -4.81 15.68
C ASN A 185 3.35 -4.42 16.53
N PRO A 186 3.49 -5.02 17.74
CA PRO A 186 4.57 -4.64 18.66
C PRO A 186 5.95 -5.06 18.14
N ASP A 187 6.01 -6.06 17.26
CA ASP A 187 7.26 -6.68 16.78
C ASP A 187 7.78 -6.03 15.49
N LEU A 188 6.93 -5.33 14.73
CA LEU A 188 7.37 -4.58 13.55
C LEU A 188 7.99 -3.25 13.96
N TYR A 189 9.18 -3.01 13.39
CA TYR A 189 9.89 -1.74 13.49
C TYR A 189 9.06 -0.60 12.88
N TRP A 190 8.40 -0.88 11.75
CA TRP A 190 7.62 0.04 10.95
C TRP A 190 6.14 -0.34 10.97
N ASN A 191 5.28 0.59 11.37
CA ASN A 191 3.85 0.39 11.47
C ASN A 191 3.15 1.37 10.53
N GLY A 192 2.35 0.83 9.61
CA GLY A 192 1.47 1.57 8.72
C GLY A 192 0.28 0.69 8.35
N ALA A 193 -0.94 1.23 8.33
CA ALA A 193 -2.12 0.41 8.03
C ALA A 193 -2.09 -0.18 6.61
N VAL A 194 -1.54 0.56 5.64
CA VAL A 194 -1.44 0.12 4.25
C VAL A 194 -0.10 -0.59 4.02
N VAL A 195 1.01 0.09 4.30
CA VAL A 195 2.35 -0.44 4.01
C VAL A 195 3.33 -0.16 5.15
N ALA A 196 4.10 -1.13 5.62
CA ALA A 196 5.15 -0.87 6.60
C ALA A 196 6.37 -0.15 5.95
N ASP A 197 6.86 -0.64 4.81
CA ASP A 197 7.98 -0.06 4.03
C ASP A 197 7.59 0.13 2.55
N ASN A 198 7.40 1.39 2.14
CA ASN A 198 6.92 1.75 0.80
C ASN A 198 8.05 2.20 -0.12
N GLY A 199 8.37 1.40 -1.14
CA GLY A 199 9.16 1.81 -2.32
C GLY A 199 8.33 2.09 -3.57
N GLY A 200 7.02 1.81 -3.57
CA GLY A 200 6.14 1.95 -4.74
C GLY A 200 5.24 3.19 -4.70
N THR A 201 4.10 3.11 -5.39
CA THR A 201 3.08 4.17 -5.41
C THR A 201 1.85 3.75 -4.59
N ILE A 202 1.38 4.64 -3.72
CA ILE A 202 0.10 4.54 -3.03
C ILE A 202 -0.76 5.70 -3.51
N GLN A 203 -1.87 5.43 -4.18
CA GLN A 203 -2.69 6.44 -4.84
C GLN A 203 -4.15 6.28 -4.48
N ASN A 204 -4.83 7.34 -4.06
CA ASN A 204 -6.27 7.28 -3.77
C ASN A 204 -6.60 6.17 -2.74
N VAL A 205 -5.83 6.13 -1.64
CA VAL A 205 -6.02 5.18 -0.54
C VAL A 205 -6.43 5.91 0.72
N HIS A 206 -7.55 5.51 1.33
CA HIS A 206 -8.12 6.18 2.49
C HIS A 206 -8.31 5.22 3.65
N VAL A 207 -7.73 5.54 4.80
CA VAL A 207 -7.72 4.69 5.99
C VAL A 207 -8.48 5.36 7.13
N THR A 208 -9.37 4.62 7.80
CA THR A 208 -9.95 5.02 9.09
C THR A 208 -9.73 3.96 10.18
N GLY A 209 -9.42 4.40 11.39
CA GLY A 209 -9.27 3.50 12.54
C GLY A 209 -8.16 3.91 13.51
N THR A 210 -7.56 2.92 14.18
CA THR A 210 -6.49 3.10 15.16
C THR A 210 -5.21 2.39 14.71
N VAL A 211 -4.08 3.08 14.82
CA VAL A 211 -2.74 2.52 14.58
C VAL A 211 -1.87 2.72 15.82
N SER A 212 -1.40 1.60 16.37
CA SER A 212 -0.57 1.57 17.57
C SER A 212 0.75 0.83 17.30
N GLY A 213 1.87 1.40 17.75
CA GLY A 213 3.19 0.81 17.50
C GLY A 213 4.31 1.33 18.40
N SER A 214 5.46 0.66 18.36
CA SER A 214 6.54 0.89 19.33
C SER A 214 7.61 1.89 18.86
N LEU A 215 8.02 1.83 17.59
CA LEU A 215 9.17 2.59 17.09
C LEU A 215 8.82 3.57 15.97
N PHE A 216 8.36 3.10 14.82
CA PHE A 216 7.92 3.98 13.73
C PHE A 216 6.45 3.74 13.45
N VAL A 217 5.63 4.77 13.62
CA VAL A 217 4.17 4.67 13.53
C VAL A 217 3.61 5.73 12.60
N GLY A 218 3.16 5.31 11.42
CA GLY A 218 2.42 6.16 10.48
C GLY A 218 0.99 5.67 10.31
N GLY A 219 0.05 6.58 10.10
CA GLY A 219 -1.35 6.20 9.84
C GLY A 219 -1.50 5.33 8.58
N LEU A 220 -0.80 5.68 7.51
CA LEU A 220 -0.78 4.93 6.24
C LEU A 220 0.48 4.08 6.10
N VAL A 221 1.64 4.70 6.31
CA VAL A 221 2.94 4.10 5.98
C VAL A 221 3.94 4.25 7.12
N GLY A 222 4.71 3.20 7.41
CA GLY A 222 5.84 3.30 8.33
C GLY A 222 7.00 4.13 7.74
N SER A 223 7.69 3.58 6.73
CA SER A 223 8.75 4.28 5.99
C SER A 223 8.36 4.48 4.52
N ASN A 224 8.56 5.68 3.97
CA ASN A 224 8.23 6.00 2.59
C ASN A 224 9.47 6.40 1.78
N TYR A 225 9.90 5.55 0.86
CA TYR A 225 10.85 5.85 -0.22
C TYR A 225 10.16 6.13 -1.56
N GLY A 226 8.89 5.73 -1.68
CA GLY A 226 8.09 5.83 -2.89
C GLY A 226 7.27 7.13 -3.00
N THR A 227 6.10 7.00 -3.65
CA THR A 227 5.13 8.09 -3.81
C THR A 227 3.84 7.77 -3.06
N ILE A 228 3.35 8.73 -2.29
CA ILE A 228 2.00 8.73 -1.72
C ILE A 228 1.27 9.93 -2.33
N GLU A 229 0.16 9.66 -2.99
CA GLU A 229 -0.65 10.69 -3.64
C GLU A 229 -2.13 10.50 -3.37
N GLN A 230 -2.86 11.60 -3.25
CA GLN A 230 -4.31 11.59 -3.14
C GLN A 230 -4.85 10.70 -2.01
N SER A 231 -4.09 10.55 -0.91
CA SER A 231 -4.36 9.53 0.10
C SER A 231 -4.60 10.15 1.47
N SER A 232 -5.25 9.42 2.39
CA SER A 232 -5.56 9.98 3.70
C SER A 232 -5.66 9.00 4.85
N PHE A 233 -5.29 9.47 6.05
CA PHE A 233 -5.61 8.80 7.30
C PHE A 233 -6.61 9.62 8.12
N THR A 234 -7.60 8.97 8.72
CA THR A 234 -8.48 9.61 9.70
C THR A 234 -8.70 8.70 10.91
N GLY A 235 -8.20 9.11 12.07
CA GLY A 235 -8.37 8.30 13.28
C GLY A 235 -7.34 8.59 14.37
N THR A 236 -6.99 7.55 15.12
CA THR A 236 -6.13 7.68 16.32
C THR A 236 -4.79 6.99 16.10
N ILE A 237 -3.70 7.68 16.39
CA ILE A 237 -2.35 7.11 16.37
C ILE A 237 -1.77 7.14 17.78
N GLN A 238 -1.32 5.98 18.28
CA GLN A 238 -0.73 5.83 19.61
C GLN A 238 0.67 5.22 19.48
N ALA A 239 1.69 6.02 19.74
CA ALA A 239 3.07 5.62 19.58
C ALA A 239 3.80 5.58 20.94
N SER A 240 4.61 4.54 21.15
CA SER A 240 5.20 4.25 22.46
C SER A 240 6.40 5.15 22.84
N LEU A 241 6.94 4.96 24.04
CA LEU A 241 8.15 5.66 24.48
C LEU A 241 9.31 5.37 23.52
N GLY A 242 9.89 6.42 22.92
CA GLY A 242 10.99 6.28 21.97
C GLY A 242 10.57 6.40 20.49
N SER A 243 9.28 6.48 20.20
CA SER A 243 8.78 6.39 18.83
C SER A 243 8.89 7.67 18.01
N ILE A 244 9.01 7.50 16.69
CA ILE A 244 8.73 8.51 15.68
C ILE A 244 7.33 8.24 15.12
N ALA A 245 6.45 9.24 15.17
CA ALA A 245 5.06 9.09 14.79
C ALA A 245 4.62 10.20 13.83
N GLY A 246 3.86 9.82 12.79
CA GLY A 246 3.32 10.77 11.81
C GLY A 246 1.89 10.46 11.42
N GLY A 247 1.08 11.50 11.19
CA GLY A 247 -0.33 11.34 10.82
C GLY A 247 -0.56 10.48 9.57
N LEU A 248 0.31 10.58 8.57
CA LEU A 248 0.34 9.72 7.38
C LEU A 248 1.54 8.77 7.41
N VAL A 249 2.73 9.30 7.65
CA VAL A 249 3.99 8.56 7.46
C VAL A 249 4.91 8.75 8.67
N ALA A 250 5.51 7.68 9.20
CA ALA A 250 6.47 7.85 10.30
C ALA A 250 7.78 8.50 9.80
N VAL A 251 8.38 7.96 8.74
CA VAL A 251 9.61 8.50 8.12
C VAL A 251 9.43 8.65 6.61
N ASN A 252 9.66 9.85 6.10
CA ASN A 252 9.59 10.13 4.67
C ASN A 252 10.97 10.41 4.08
N HIS A 253 11.29 9.69 3.01
CA HIS A 253 12.41 9.93 2.09
C HIS A 253 11.92 10.26 0.66
N GLY A 254 10.66 9.90 0.35
CA GLY A 254 10.08 10.00 -0.98
C GLY A 254 9.13 11.20 -1.16
N THR A 255 8.12 11.03 -2.01
CA THR A 255 7.14 12.08 -2.30
C THR A 255 5.82 11.81 -1.58
N ILE A 256 5.27 12.84 -0.95
CA ILE A 256 3.89 12.88 -0.46
C ILE A 256 3.23 14.09 -1.09
N ARG A 257 2.12 13.89 -1.80
CA ARG A 257 1.36 15.01 -2.35
C ARG A 257 -0.12 14.82 -2.27
N GLU A 258 -0.86 15.93 -2.25
CA GLU A 258 -2.31 15.90 -2.45
C GLU A 258 -3.02 15.03 -1.39
N SER A 259 -2.45 14.97 -0.17
CA SER A 259 -2.81 13.99 0.85
C SER A 259 -3.10 14.67 2.19
N PHE A 260 -3.85 14.02 3.07
CA PHE A 260 -4.14 14.58 4.39
C PHE A 260 -4.23 13.57 5.53
N SER A 261 -4.00 14.06 6.74
CA SER A 261 -4.27 13.32 7.98
C SER A 261 -5.29 14.07 8.84
N ALA A 262 -6.10 13.35 9.61
CA ALA A 262 -7.06 13.93 10.56
C ALA A 262 -7.27 13.05 11.78
N GLY A 263 -7.62 13.66 12.92
CA GLY A 263 -7.89 12.96 14.17
C GLY A 263 -6.92 13.33 15.27
N SER A 264 -6.34 12.35 15.96
CA SER A 264 -5.42 12.59 17.07
C SER A 264 -4.19 11.70 17.00
N ILE A 265 -3.03 12.28 17.29
CA ILE A 265 -1.76 11.57 17.40
C ILE A 265 -1.13 11.83 18.76
N THR A 266 -0.75 10.76 19.46
CA THR A 266 -0.01 10.84 20.72
C THR A 266 1.27 10.04 20.59
N GLY A 267 2.41 10.69 20.81
CA GLY A 267 3.72 10.06 20.83
C GLY A 267 4.65 10.74 21.83
N VAL A 268 5.94 10.38 21.82
CA VAL A 268 6.88 10.89 22.83
C VAL A 268 8.11 11.56 22.20
N MET A 269 8.89 10.86 21.38
CA MET A 269 10.17 11.39 20.88
C MET A 269 10.00 12.37 19.74
N VAL A 270 9.41 11.95 18.63
CA VAL A 270 9.21 12.78 17.44
C VAL A 270 7.80 12.57 16.96
N VAL A 271 7.02 13.63 16.88
CA VAL A 271 5.61 13.56 16.48
C VAL A 271 5.32 14.66 15.46
N GLY A 272 4.81 14.28 14.30
CA GLY A 272 4.33 15.24 13.31
C GLY A 272 2.89 14.99 12.93
N GLY A 273 2.13 16.07 12.74
CA GLY A 273 0.73 15.97 12.33
C GLY A 273 0.56 15.33 10.95
N LEU A 274 1.54 15.42 10.05
CA LEU A 274 1.55 14.72 8.75
C LEU A 274 2.64 13.64 8.68
N VAL A 275 3.88 13.98 9.03
CA VAL A 275 5.05 13.08 8.95
C VAL A 275 5.84 13.12 10.25
N GLY A 276 6.32 12.00 10.77
CA GLY A 276 7.18 12.04 11.96
C GLY A 276 8.52 12.73 11.67
N THR A 277 9.30 12.13 10.77
CA THR A 277 10.60 12.64 10.34
C THR A 277 10.65 12.77 8.82
N ILE A 278 11.16 13.90 8.33
CA ILE A 278 11.54 14.07 6.93
C ILE A 278 13.06 13.90 6.83
N ASP A 279 13.47 12.91 6.06
CA ASP A 279 14.87 12.59 5.76
C ASP A 279 15.07 12.57 4.24
N GLY A 280 14.74 13.70 3.62
CA GLY A 280 14.68 13.91 2.17
C GLY A 280 13.27 13.87 1.59
N GLY A 281 13.17 14.26 0.31
CA GLY A 281 11.96 14.15 -0.48
C GLY A 281 11.06 15.38 -0.50
N THR A 282 9.83 15.22 -0.93
CA THR A 282 8.91 16.35 -1.18
C THR A 282 7.55 16.12 -0.53
N ILE A 283 7.06 17.13 0.19
CA ILE A 283 5.69 17.23 0.68
C ILE A 283 5.05 18.42 -0.01
N SER A 284 3.95 18.19 -0.72
CA SER A 284 3.26 19.29 -1.41
C SER A 284 1.76 19.13 -1.48
N ASN A 285 1.02 20.24 -1.41
CA ASN A 285 -0.44 20.21 -1.54
C ASN A 285 -1.09 19.31 -0.49
N CYS A 286 -0.61 19.35 0.75
CA CYS A 286 -1.07 18.47 1.83
C CYS A 286 -1.64 19.30 2.98
N TYR A 287 -2.52 18.71 3.79
CA TYR A 287 -2.87 19.32 5.06
C TYR A 287 -3.00 18.31 6.17
N THR A 288 -3.02 18.78 7.40
CA THR A 288 -3.36 17.97 8.56
C THR A 288 -4.40 18.64 9.44
N ARG A 289 -5.32 17.83 9.96
CA ARG A 289 -6.27 18.15 11.02
C ARG A 289 -6.03 17.27 12.25
N MET A 290 -4.76 16.93 12.49
CA MET A 290 -4.38 16.15 13.66
C MET A 290 -4.24 17.07 14.88
N ASN A 291 -4.84 16.68 16.00
CA ASN A 291 -4.43 17.17 17.31
C ASN A 291 -3.16 16.41 17.71
N VAL A 292 -2.05 17.14 17.80
CA VAL A 292 -0.72 16.56 17.96
C VAL A 292 -0.25 16.72 19.39
N VAL A 293 -0.04 15.60 20.08
CA VAL A 293 0.53 15.58 21.43
C VAL A 293 1.84 14.80 21.41
N GLY A 294 2.93 15.49 21.76
CA GLY A 294 4.25 14.89 21.91
C GLY A 294 5.02 15.46 23.10
N ALA A 295 6.13 14.81 23.47
CA ALA A 295 7.00 15.32 24.54
C ALA A 295 8.17 16.14 23.97
N ASN A 296 9.04 15.54 23.15
CA ASN A 296 10.28 16.20 22.75
C ASN A 296 10.16 17.05 21.49
N HIS A 297 10.09 16.43 20.31
CA HIS A 297 10.10 17.11 19.01
C HIS A 297 8.73 17.03 18.34
N VAL A 298 7.99 18.13 18.35
CA VAL A 298 6.61 18.14 17.87
C VAL A 298 6.46 19.15 16.73
N GLY A 299 5.86 18.70 15.63
CA GLY A 299 5.60 19.50 14.45
C GLY A 299 4.16 19.42 14.00
N GLY A 300 3.58 20.53 13.53
CA GLY A 300 2.30 20.49 12.82
C GLY A 300 2.41 19.66 11.54
N ILE A 301 3.40 19.94 10.69
CA ILE A 301 3.69 19.13 9.50
C ILE A 301 4.62 17.96 9.86
N ALA A 302 5.83 18.25 10.33
CA ALA A 302 6.87 17.28 10.59
C ALA A 302 7.53 17.44 11.95
N GLY A 303 7.64 16.39 12.76
CA GLY A 303 8.32 16.46 14.06
C GLY A 303 9.76 16.97 13.94
N THR A 304 10.53 16.40 13.02
CA THR A 304 11.93 16.77 12.73
C THR A 304 12.25 16.69 11.23
N ILE A 305 13.19 17.50 10.77
CA ILE A 305 13.75 17.44 9.40
C ILE A 305 15.27 17.25 9.49
N LEU A 306 15.79 16.15 8.93
CA LEU A 306 17.19 15.75 9.05
C LEU A 306 18.07 16.27 7.90
N ASP A 307 17.61 16.12 6.65
CA ASP A 307 18.35 16.57 5.46
C ASP A 307 17.69 17.78 4.80
N ARG A 308 18.12 18.98 5.23
CA ARG A 308 17.53 20.25 4.78
C ARG A 308 17.80 20.58 3.31
N ILE A 309 18.77 19.94 2.66
CA ILE A 309 19.20 20.34 1.31
C ILE A 309 18.25 19.79 0.24
N ASP A 310 17.67 18.61 0.47
CA ASP A 310 16.79 17.93 -0.50
C ASP A 310 15.31 17.87 -0.06
N SER A 311 14.98 18.35 1.15
CA SER A 311 13.62 18.34 1.69
C SER A 311 12.81 19.57 1.25
N VAL A 312 11.74 19.35 0.50
CA VAL A 312 10.83 20.41 0.01
C VAL A 312 9.46 20.29 0.67
N ILE A 313 8.99 21.37 1.30
CA ILE A 313 7.65 21.49 1.88
C ILE A 313 7.00 22.76 1.32
N GLN A 314 5.94 22.58 0.54
CA GLN A 314 5.24 23.68 -0.13
C GLN A 314 3.74 23.42 -0.16
N SER A 315 2.93 24.48 -0.19
CA SER A 315 1.48 24.36 -0.29
C SER A 315 0.89 23.44 0.78
N VAL A 316 1.14 23.76 2.06
CA VAL A 316 0.65 22.96 3.19
C VAL A 316 -0.14 23.79 4.20
N ALA A 317 -1.04 23.11 4.91
CA ALA A 317 -1.87 23.72 5.96
C ALA A 317 -2.01 22.79 7.19
N VAL A 318 -2.18 23.40 8.37
CA VAL A 318 -2.33 22.71 9.66
C VAL A 318 -3.54 23.31 10.39
N TYR A 319 -4.51 22.49 10.77
CA TYR A 319 -5.78 22.94 11.40
C TYR A 319 -6.04 22.36 12.80
N GLY A 320 -5.00 21.85 13.48
CA GLY A 320 -5.15 21.17 14.77
C GLY A 320 -4.22 21.73 15.83
N ASP A 321 -4.57 21.49 17.09
CA ASP A 321 -3.77 21.93 18.22
C ASP A 321 -2.46 21.14 18.30
N ILE A 322 -1.39 21.81 18.75
CA ILE A 322 -0.06 21.21 18.86
C ILE A 322 0.46 21.41 20.29
N THR A 323 0.73 20.32 20.99
CA THR A 323 1.21 20.31 22.38
C THR A 323 2.54 19.57 22.50
N GLY A 324 3.54 20.19 23.15
CA GLY A 324 4.80 19.54 23.51
C GLY A 324 5.90 20.47 24.04
N ASP A 325 7.07 19.93 24.38
CA ASP A 325 8.17 20.70 24.98
C ASP A 325 8.91 21.55 23.93
N ALA A 326 9.23 21.00 22.75
CA ALA A 326 9.76 21.75 21.61
C ALA A 326 8.82 21.61 20.40
N VAL A 327 8.07 22.68 20.13
CA VAL A 327 7.04 22.72 19.09
C VAL A 327 7.45 23.62 17.92
N GLY A 328 7.11 23.19 16.71
CA GLY A 328 7.03 24.03 15.50
C GLY A 328 5.72 23.78 14.75
N VAL A 329 5.23 24.75 13.99
CA VAL A 329 4.07 24.51 13.11
C VAL A 329 4.53 23.71 11.90
N ILE A 330 5.68 24.05 11.33
CA ILE A 330 6.29 23.27 10.26
C ILE A 330 7.06 22.11 10.89
N SER A 331 8.07 22.44 11.69
CA SER A 331 8.89 21.46 12.40
C SER A 331 9.54 22.02 13.65
N SER A 332 9.81 21.16 14.64
CA SER A 332 10.57 21.55 15.84
C SER A 332 12.03 21.94 15.53
N THR A 333 12.51 21.63 14.33
CA THR A 333 13.79 22.10 13.79
C THR A 333 13.58 23.19 12.75
N SER A 334 14.51 24.15 12.66
CA SER A 334 14.36 25.28 11.74
C SER A 334 14.18 24.82 10.29
N TYR A 335 13.05 25.20 9.70
CA TYR A 335 12.76 25.06 8.28
C TYR A 335 12.39 26.44 7.72
N VAL A 336 12.72 26.66 6.45
CA VAL A 336 12.29 27.87 5.74
C VAL A 336 11.56 27.38 4.51
N SER A 337 10.25 27.62 4.46
CA SER A 337 9.47 27.39 3.24
C SER A 337 9.52 28.65 2.38
N ASP A 338 9.47 28.46 1.07
CA ASP A 338 9.34 29.55 0.10
C ASP A 338 7.87 29.97 -0.09
N VAL A 339 6.92 29.15 0.36
CA VAL A 339 5.48 29.37 0.26
C VAL A 339 4.90 29.52 1.68
N PRO A 340 3.98 30.46 1.93
CA PRO A 340 3.32 30.59 3.22
C PRO A 340 2.63 29.28 3.64
N ILE A 341 2.69 28.99 4.94
CA ILE A 341 2.02 27.84 5.55
C ILE A 341 0.89 28.34 6.43
N LEU A 342 -0.31 27.82 6.22
CA LEU A 342 -1.47 28.18 7.04
C LEU A 342 -1.49 27.37 8.33
N PHE A 343 -1.71 28.04 9.45
CA PHE A 343 -1.96 27.42 10.75
C PHE A 343 -3.23 27.96 11.39
N ALA A 344 -4.15 27.05 11.69
CA ALA A 344 -5.40 27.28 12.38
C ALA A 344 -5.51 26.33 13.58
N GLY A 345 -5.04 26.78 14.73
CA GLY A 345 -5.06 26.01 15.96
C GLY A 345 -4.24 26.71 17.04
N HIS A 346 -4.13 26.07 18.20
CA HIS A 346 -3.34 26.58 19.31
C HIS A 346 -2.04 25.80 19.48
N VAL A 347 -0.93 26.51 19.66
CA VAL A 347 0.31 25.91 20.17
C VAL A 347 0.36 26.04 21.69
N ASP A 348 0.48 24.90 22.36
CA ASP A 348 0.77 24.81 23.79
C ASP A 348 2.19 24.27 24.00
N SER A 349 3.14 25.17 24.22
CA SER A 349 4.54 24.84 24.43
C SER A 349 5.29 25.90 25.23
N ALA A 350 6.22 25.44 26.07
CA ALA A 350 7.11 26.32 26.82
C ALA A 350 8.27 26.89 25.97
N ALA A 351 8.58 26.30 24.80
CA ALA A 351 9.73 26.66 23.98
C ALA A 351 9.39 26.85 22.49
N TYR A 352 8.28 27.53 22.20
CA TYR A 352 7.91 27.88 20.82
C TYR A 352 8.61 29.16 20.33
N VAL A 353 9.10 29.15 19.09
CA VAL A 353 9.60 30.33 18.38
C VAL A 353 8.81 30.49 17.10
N ALA A 354 8.21 31.67 16.90
CA ALA A 354 7.43 31.99 15.70
C ALA A 354 8.24 31.78 14.42
N GLU A 355 7.66 31.02 13.49
CA GLU A 355 8.25 30.72 12.19
C GLU A 355 7.85 31.80 11.15
N ALA A 356 8.84 32.34 10.43
CA ALA A 356 8.69 33.55 9.60
C ALA A 356 7.68 33.41 8.43
N TYR A 357 7.33 32.18 8.03
CA TYR A 357 6.43 31.90 6.89
C TYR A 357 5.12 31.24 7.30
N VAL A 358 4.82 31.20 8.60
CA VAL A 358 3.56 30.65 9.09
C VAL A 358 2.55 31.77 9.27
N MET A 359 1.35 31.58 8.72
CA MET A 359 0.22 32.49 8.81
C MET A 359 -0.78 31.92 9.83
N TYR A 360 -1.05 32.66 10.90
CA TYR A 360 -1.86 32.24 12.04
C TYR A 360 -3.26 32.83 11.94
N THR A 361 -4.28 31.98 11.99
CA THR A 361 -5.69 32.41 11.96
C THR A 361 -6.28 32.62 13.34
N GLU A 362 -5.61 32.12 14.38
CA GLU A 362 -6.05 32.17 15.77
C GLU A 362 -5.01 32.87 16.64
N ASP A 363 -5.49 33.58 17.66
CA ASP A 363 -4.64 34.26 18.63
C ASP A 363 -3.77 33.23 19.39
N GLN A 364 -2.46 33.42 19.34
CA GLN A 364 -1.52 32.54 20.02
C GLN A 364 -1.17 33.05 21.42
N THR A 365 -0.69 32.13 22.25
CA THR A 365 -0.19 32.45 23.60
C THR A 365 1.13 33.24 23.57
N PHE A 366 1.84 33.21 22.44
CA PHE A 366 3.04 33.98 22.15
C PHE A 366 2.74 35.13 21.19
N VAL A 367 3.69 36.06 21.06
CA VAL A 367 3.54 37.21 20.17
C VAL A 367 3.75 36.79 18.72
N VAL A 368 2.67 36.81 17.94
CA VAL A 368 2.71 36.65 16.48
C VAL A 368 2.99 38.01 15.83
N PRO A 369 3.93 38.12 14.88
CA PRO A 369 4.10 39.33 14.09
C PRO A 369 2.80 39.71 13.37
N PRO A 370 2.40 41.00 13.32
CA PRO A 370 1.16 41.41 12.65
C PRO A 370 1.08 40.94 11.19
N GLU A 371 2.21 40.90 10.48
CA GLU A 371 2.32 40.42 9.10
C GLU A 371 2.09 38.90 8.93
N ASN A 372 2.18 38.13 10.02
CA ASN A 372 1.92 36.70 10.07
C ASN A 372 0.51 36.39 10.60
N THR A 373 -0.31 37.40 10.91
CA THR A 373 -1.68 37.21 11.39
C THR A 373 -2.66 37.32 10.23
N ILE A 374 -3.56 36.34 10.09
CA ILE A 374 -4.59 36.31 9.04
C ILE A 374 -5.99 36.30 9.64
N ASP A 375 -6.88 37.14 9.11
CA ASP A 375 -8.31 37.08 9.42
C ASP A 375 -8.92 35.84 8.75
N VAL A 376 -9.63 35.00 9.52
CA VAL A 376 -10.34 33.83 9.01
C VAL A 376 -11.30 34.21 7.86
N ALA A 377 -11.87 35.42 7.89
CA ALA A 377 -12.72 35.91 6.80
C ALA A 377 -11.98 36.15 5.47
N ALA A 378 -10.64 36.22 5.49
CA ALA A 378 -9.80 36.33 4.31
C ALA A 378 -9.41 34.97 3.70
N LEU A 379 -9.76 33.86 4.35
CA LEU A 379 -9.53 32.51 3.83
C LEU A 379 -10.60 32.13 2.78
N ASP A 380 -10.45 32.66 1.58
CA ASP A 380 -11.26 32.31 0.41
C ASP A 380 -10.48 31.42 -0.58
N ASP A 381 -11.16 30.96 -1.62
CA ASP A 381 -10.54 30.13 -2.67
C ASP A 381 -9.30 30.80 -3.27
N ALA A 382 -9.32 32.13 -3.46
CA ALA A 382 -8.19 32.84 -4.03
C ALA A 382 -6.96 32.80 -3.11
N TYR A 383 -7.16 32.89 -1.79
CA TYR A 383 -6.07 32.77 -0.83
C TYR A 383 -5.39 31.41 -0.95
N TYR A 384 -6.15 30.33 -0.90
CA TYR A 384 -5.58 28.99 -1.01
C TYR A 384 -4.92 28.72 -2.37
N LEU A 385 -5.50 29.19 -3.47
CA LEU A 385 -4.99 28.92 -4.81
C LEU A 385 -3.78 29.78 -5.19
N PHE A 386 -3.72 31.03 -4.75
CA PHE A 386 -2.69 31.98 -5.19
C PHE A 386 -1.68 32.32 -4.10
N VAL A 387 -2.02 32.18 -2.81
CA VAL A 387 -1.09 32.44 -1.70
C VAL A 387 -0.50 31.13 -1.19
N LEU A 388 -1.35 30.14 -0.93
CA LEU A 388 -0.90 28.82 -0.49
C LEU A 388 -0.58 27.88 -1.66
N GLU A 389 -0.85 28.30 -2.90
CA GLU A 389 -0.56 27.54 -4.13
C GLU A 389 -1.15 26.11 -4.13
N PHE A 390 -2.31 25.91 -3.51
CA PHE A 390 -3.01 24.62 -3.52
C PHE A 390 -3.54 24.28 -4.91
N ASN A 391 -3.46 23.01 -5.29
CA ASN A 391 -3.93 22.51 -6.58
C ASN A 391 -5.47 22.51 -6.64
N PRO A 392 -6.11 23.33 -7.49
CA PRO A 392 -7.57 23.39 -7.62
C PRO A 392 -8.17 22.13 -8.25
N SER A 393 -7.35 21.22 -8.79
CA SER A 393 -7.80 19.95 -9.37
C SER A 393 -7.91 18.84 -8.33
N VAL A 394 -7.51 19.10 -7.08
CA VAL A 394 -7.57 18.15 -5.96
C VAL A 394 -8.45 18.63 -4.80
N TRP A 395 -8.53 19.94 -4.56
CA TRP A 395 -9.18 20.48 -3.37
C TRP A 395 -10.41 21.34 -3.70
N ILE A 396 -11.57 21.02 -3.11
CA ILE A 396 -12.67 21.98 -2.95
C ILE A 396 -12.39 22.79 -1.70
N ILE A 397 -12.44 24.10 -1.86
CA ILE A 397 -12.27 25.03 -0.77
C ILE A 397 -13.66 25.57 -0.51
N ASN A 398 -14.18 25.30 0.68
CA ASN A 398 -15.50 25.76 1.05
C ASN A 398 -15.42 26.26 2.49
N THR A 399 -15.84 27.51 2.70
CA THR A 399 -15.93 28.15 4.03
C THR A 399 -14.62 28.11 4.83
N GLY A 400 -13.50 28.56 4.24
CA GLY A 400 -12.25 28.75 4.99
C GLY A 400 -11.39 27.50 5.19
N GLU A 401 -11.73 26.37 4.58
CA GLU A 401 -10.95 25.13 4.69
C GLU A 401 -10.82 24.37 3.36
N ALA A 402 -9.65 23.75 3.15
CA ALA A 402 -9.43 22.78 2.08
C ALA A 402 -10.12 21.43 2.41
N ARG A 403 -10.96 20.94 1.51
CA ARG A 403 -11.56 19.60 1.52
C ARG A 403 -11.25 18.93 0.18
N PHE A 404 -11.17 17.61 0.15
CA PHE A 404 -10.97 16.90 -1.12
C PHE A 404 -12.07 17.31 -2.12
N LEU A 405 -11.74 17.49 -3.40
CA LEU A 405 -12.74 17.40 -4.45
C LEU A 405 -13.41 16.03 -4.32
N PRO A 406 -14.75 15.95 -4.34
CA PRO A 406 -15.45 14.71 -4.52
C PRO A 406 -15.22 14.26 -5.97
N THR A 407 -14.01 13.80 -6.28
CA THR A 407 -13.83 12.86 -7.37
C THR A 407 -14.31 11.51 -6.84
N LEU A 408 -15.55 11.16 -7.22
CA LEU A 408 -16.19 9.84 -7.10
C LEU A 408 -16.71 9.40 -5.71
N ARG A 409 -17.25 10.30 -4.87
CA ARG A 409 -17.86 9.88 -3.59
C ARG A 409 -19.29 10.33 -3.27
N ASP A 410 -19.95 11.07 -4.16
CA ASP A 410 -21.38 11.34 -4.02
C ASP A 410 -22.17 10.54 -5.07
N ASN A 411 -22.26 9.22 -4.87
CA ASN A 411 -23.45 8.50 -5.31
C ASN A 411 -24.34 8.31 -4.08
N PRO A 412 -25.46 9.06 -3.95
CA PRO A 412 -26.39 8.87 -2.87
C PRO A 412 -27.34 7.73 -3.27
N GLU A 413 -26.98 6.49 -2.97
CA GLU A 413 -27.94 5.37 -2.83
C GLU A 413 -27.60 4.51 -1.62
#